data_AF-T1GUS5-F1
#
_entry.id   AF-T1GUS5-F1
#
_cell.length_a   1.000
_cell.length_b   1.000
_cell.length_c   1.000
_cell.angle_alpha   90.00
_cell.angle_beta   90.00
_cell.angle_gamma   90.00
#
_symmetry.space_group_name_H-M   'P 1'
#
loop_
_entity.id
_entity.type
_entity.pdbx_description
1 polymer ?
#
loop_
_entity_poly.entity_id
_entity_poly.type
_entity_poly.pdbx_seq_one_letter_code
_entity_poly.pdbx_strand_id
1 'polypeptide(L)'
;MAIKAEEMFVFNSNKYHQQQQKNFEMNSRDLGTAKVQTLNGGNRTIEWNVIVFTQQWALTYCHVWRLANETNKCNLETIMENNFWRVHGIWPTKVGTMGPNYCEYVEFDVKIANRLGKHYLERIWTHIDAKNKSENLWKDEWIKHGSCSLEIEDLSNEYKYLYQGMKWWEQFQLYRILNDSGIVPGKEYTLGNITML
;
A
#
# COMPACT_ATOMS: atom_id res chain seq x y z
N MET A 1 -19.88 7.22 -19.96
CA MET A 1 -18.86 8.00 -19.24
C MET A 1 -17.58 7.20 -19.34
N ALA A 2 -16.73 7.51 -20.32
CA ALA A 2 -15.43 6.87 -20.47
C ALA A 2 -14.47 7.57 -19.51
N ILE A 3 -13.84 6.80 -18.65
CA ILE A 3 -12.88 7.30 -17.66
C ILE A 3 -11.51 6.99 -18.26
N LYS A 4 -10.64 8.00 -18.36
CA LYS A 4 -9.26 7.76 -18.82
C LYS A 4 -8.57 6.86 -17.81
N ALA A 5 -7.70 5.94 -18.24
CA ALA A 5 -6.95 5.07 -17.32
C ALA A 5 -6.18 5.85 -16.23
N GLU A 6 -5.87 7.12 -16.51
CA GLU A 6 -5.23 8.07 -15.60
C GLU A 6 -6.15 8.52 -14.44
N GLU A 7 -7.47 8.50 -14.65
CA GLU A 7 -8.50 8.88 -13.68
C GLU A 7 -9.05 7.69 -12.88
N MET A 8 -8.83 6.45 -13.33
CA MET A 8 -9.27 5.23 -12.63
C MET A 8 -8.79 5.11 -11.18
N PHE A 9 -7.63 5.67 -10.87
CA PHE A 9 -7.01 5.60 -9.54
C PHE A 9 -7.10 6.93 -8.77
N VAL A 10 -7.73 7.96 -9.34
CA VAL A 10 -8.11 9.22 -8.66
C VAL A 10 -9.58 9.15 -8.24
N PHE A 11 -9.95 8.13 -7.47
CA PHE A 11 -11.25 8.16 -6.78
C PHE A 11 -11.01 8.02 -5.29
N ASN A 12 -11.02 9.18 -4.63
CA ASN A 12 -11.20 9.42 -3.21
C ASN A 12 -10.92 8.17 -2.35
N SER A 13 -9.71 8.09 -1.80
CA SER A 13 -9.19 6.97 -1.00
C SER A 13 -10.24 6.37 -0.05
N ASN A 14 -11.09 7.20 0.56
CA ASN A 14 -12.13 6.76 1.49
C ASN A 14 -13.24 5.90 0.86
N LYS A 15 -13.66 6.16 -0.39
CA LYS A 15 -14.71 5.36 -1.06
C LYS A 15 -14.13 4.12 -1.74
N TYR A 16 -12.91 4.20 -2.26
CA TYR A 16 -12.24 3.05 -2.87
C TYR A 16 -11.81 2.00 -1.85
N HIS A 17 -11.34 2.41 -0.66
CA HIS A 17 -11.08 1.47 0.45
C HIS A 17 -12.31 0.61 0.78
N GLN A 18 -13.49 1.22 0.81
CA GLN A 18 -14.74 0.50 1.08
C GLN A 18 -15.14 -0.47 -0.04
N GLN A 19 -14.78 -0.19 -1.30
CA GLN A 19 -15.16 -1.02 -2.45
C GLN A 19 -14.17 -2.15 -2.74
N GLN A 20 -12.86 -1.93 -2.53
CA GLN A 20 -11.83 -2.98 -2.53
C GLN A 20 -12.02 -3.98 -1.38
N GLN A 21 -12.39 -3.50 -0.18
CA GLN A 21 -12.69 -4.35 0.99
C GLN A 21 -13.83 -5.35 0.74
N LYS A 22 -14.76 -5.07 -0.19
CA LYS A 22 -15.85 -6.00 -0.54
C LYS A 22 -15.40 -7.15 -1.45
N ASN A 23 -14.28 -7.02 -2.16
CA ASN A 23 -13.87 -7.97 -3.20
C ASN A 23 -12.69 -8.86 -2.79
N PHE A 24 -12.07 -8.63 -1.64
CA PHE A 24 -10.92 -9.39 -1.14
C PHE A 24 -11.30 -10.16 0.13
N GLU A 25 -12.14 -11.18 -0.01
CA GLU A 25 -12.33 -12.21 1.03
C GLU A 25 -11.22 -13.26 0.86
N MET A 26 -10.09 -13.05 1.53
CA MET A 26 -9.11 -14.11 1.72
C MET A 26 -9.65 -15.09 2.76
N ASN A 27 -9.62 -16.40 2.48
CA ASN A 27 -10.18 -17.45 3.33
C ASN A 27 -9.79 -17.27 4.80
N SER A 28 -10.80 -17.10 5.65
CA SER A 28 -10.73 -16.76 7.08
C SER A 28 -10.07 -17.81 7.99
N ARG A 29 -9.41 -18.83 7.43
CA ARG A 29 -8.84 -19.96 8.19
C ARG A 29 -7.38 -19.76 8.60
N ASP A 30 -6.65 -18.86 7.93
CA ASP A 30 -5.23 -18.59 8.23
C ASP A 30 -5.00 -17.21 8.89
N LEU A 31 -6.03 -16.37 8.99
CA LEU A 31 -5.98 -15.13 9.76
C LEU A 31 -6.32 -15.48 11.20
N GLY A 32 -5.32 -15.47 12.07
CA GLY A 32 -5.46 -15.71 13.50
C GLY A 32 -6.72 -15.01 14.04
N THR A 33 -7.53 -15.75 14.78
CA THR A 33 -8.75 -15.24 15.45
C THR A 33 -8.52 -13.82 15.94
N ALA A 34 -9.40 -12.88 15.57
CA ALA A 34 -9.39 -11.52 16.10
C ALA A 34 -9.24 -11.58 17.63
N LYS A 35 -8.05 -11.27 18.13
CA LYS A 35 -7.78 -11.29 19.57
C LYS A 35 -7.82 -9.86 20.05
N VAL A 36 -8.78 -9.61 20.92
CA VAL A 36 -8.87 -8.36 21.68
C VAL A 36 -7.62 -8.25 22.55
N GLN A 37 -6.68 -7.39 22.17
CA GLN A 37 -5.56 -7.04 23.04
C GLN A 37 -6.03 -5.94 24.00
N THR A 38 -6.19 -6.27 25.27
CA THR A 38 -6.38 -5.29 26.35
C THR A 38 -5.02 -4.73 26.77
N LEU A 39 -4.75 -3.47 26.44
CA LEU A 39 -3.60 -2.74 26.96
C LEU A 39 -3.92 -2.21 28.37
N ASN A 40 -3.08 -2.54 29.36
CA ASN A 40 -3.21 -2.03 30.72
C ASN A 40 -2.98 -0.50 30.73
N GLY A 41 -4.01 0.26 31.11
CA GLY A 41 -3.98 1.72 31.23
C GLY A 41 -5.01 2.47 30.38
N GLY A 42 -5.72 1.77 29.49
CA GLY A 42 -6.83 2.31 28.72
C GLY A 42 -7.42 1.20 27.86
N ASN A 43 -8.73 0.95 27.99
CA ASN A 43 -9.43 -0.18 27.38
C ASN A 43 -9.58 -0.01 25.84
N ARG A 44 -8.46 0.05 25.10
CA ARG A 44 -8.45 0.11 23.64
C ARG A 44 -8.34 -1.31 23.11
N THR A 45 -9.47 -1.84 22.64
CA THR A 45 -9.52 -3.10 21.88
C THR A 45 -9.03 -2.85 20.46
N ILE A 46 -7.90 -3.44 20.09
CA ILE A 46 -7.36 -3.38 18.73
C ILE A 46 -7.95 -4.56 17.97
N GLU A 47 -8.68 -4.27 16.90
CA GLU A 47 -9.36 -5.28 16.09
C GLU A 47 -9.12 -5.02 14.61
N TRP A 48 -8.72 -6.06 13.88
CA TRP A 48 -8.68 -6.11 12.42
C TRP A 48 -9.08 -7.52 11.97
N ASN A 49 -9.49 -7.66 10.72
CA ASN A 49 -9.95 -8.94 10.17
C ASN A 49 -9.49 -9.23 8.75
N VAL A 50 -8.79 -8.29 8.11
CA VAL A 50 -8.15 -8.49 6.80
C VAL A 50 -6.79 -7.78 6.76
N ILE A 51 -5.88 -8.30 5.94
CA ILE A 51 -4.66 -7.58 5.54
C ILE A 51 -4.86 -7.03 4.14
N VAL A 52 -4.68 -5.73 3.99
CA VAL A 52 -4.78 -5.05 2.69
C VAL A 52 -3.37 -4.67 2.23
N PHE A 53 -2.88 -5.33 1.18
CA PHE A 53 -1.69 -4.89 0.48
C PHE A 53 -2.08 -3.85 -0.57
N THR A 54 -1.56 -2.63 -0.43
CA THR A 54 -1.92 -1.50 -1.30
C THR A 54 -0.76 -1.13 -2.22
N GLN A 55 -1.10 -0.91 -3.49
CA GLN A 55 -0.19 -0.38 -4.49
C GLN A 55 -0.78 0.91 -5.08
N GLN A 56 0.08 1.82 -5.52
CA GLN A 56 -0.28 3.10 -6.10
C GLN A 56 0.35 3.27 -7.48
N TRP A 57 -0.41 3.83 -8.41
CA TRP A 57 0.05 4.13 -9.76
C TRP A 57 0.74 5.49 -9.80
N ALA A 58 2.06 5.48 -9.99
CA ALA A 58 2.90 6.68 -9.81
C ALA A 58 2.51 7.84 -10.72
N LEU A 59 2.10 7.58 -11.97
CA LEU A 59 1.72 8.65 -12.91
C LEU A 59 0.46 9.37 -12.46
N THR A 60 -0.56 8.63 -12.02
CA THR A 60 -1.81 9.21 -11.55
C THR A 60 -1.59 10.06 -10.29
N TYR A 61 -0.85 9.53 -9.32
CA TYR A 61 -0.50 10.30 -8.13
C TYR A 61 0.27 11.58 -8.49
N CYS A 62 1.28 11.45 -9.34
CA CYS A 62 2.08 12.59 -9.78
C CYS A 62 1.24 13.65 -10.50
N HIS A 63 0.30 13.23 -11.35
CA HIS A 63 -0.61 14.14 -12.04
C HIS A 63 -1.42 14.96 -11.03
N VAL A 64 -2.10 14.29 -10.09
CA VAL A 64 -2.87 14.96 -9.03
C VAL A 64 -2.00 15.88 -8.17
N TRP A 65 -0.81 15.41 -7.80
CA TRP A 65 0.16 16.19 -7.03
C TRP A 65 0.55 17.48 -7.74
N ARG A 66 0.78 17.44 -9.05
CA ARG A 66 1.13 18.61 -9.86
C ARG A 66 -0.05 19.55 -10.13
N LEU A 67 -1.28 19.03 -10.16
CA LEU A 67 -2.48 19.86 -10.25
C LEU A 67 -2.72 20.69 -8.98
N ALA A 68 -2.33 20.16 -7.81
CA ALA A 68 -2.46 20.88 -6.55
C ALA A 68 -1.53 22.10 -6.45
N ASN A 69 -0.34 22.04 -7.07
CA ASN A 69 0.60 23.14 -7.14
C ASN A 69 1.58 22.93 -8.32
N GLU A 70 1.69 23.91 -9.21
CA GLU A 70 2.53 23.82 -10.43
C GLU A 70 4.03 23.64 -10.16
N THR A 71 4.51 24.04 -8.97
CA THR A 71 5.92 23.89 -8.56
C THR A 71 6.24 22.48 -8.09
N ASN A 72 5.22 21.66 -7.84
CA ASN A 72 5.41 20.29 -7.38
C ASN A 72 6.17 19.45 -8.40
N LYS A 73 7.13 18.68 -7.90
CA LYS A 73 7.93 17.72 -8.67
C LYS A 73 7.66 16.30 -8.16
N CYS A 74 7.86 15.34 -9.05
CA CYS A 74 7.70 13.92 -8.75
C CYS A 74 9.02 13.20 -8.98
N ASN A 75 9.31 12.22 -8.14
CA ASN A 75 10.40 11.29 -8.36
C ASN A 75 9.90 10.15 -9.26
N LEU A 76 10.14 10.31 -10.57
CA LEU A 76 9.87 9.30 -11.58
C LEU A 76 11.16 8.67 -12.13
N GLU A 77 12.32 9.02 -11.58
CA GLU A 77 13.62 8.57 -12.11
C GLU A 77 13.84 7.05 -11.90
N THR A 78 13.10 6.44 -10.96
CA THR A 78 13.17 5.02 -10.64
C THR A 78 12.18 4.16 -11.45
N ILE A 79 11.63 4.66 -12.57
CA ILE A 79 10.74 3.86 -13.43
C ILE A 79 11.50 2.64 -13.97
N MET A 80 11.19 1.48 -13.40
CA MET A 80 11.52 0.19 -13.99
C MET A 80 10.65 0.02 -15.23
N GLU A 81 11.26 0.01 -16.41
CA GLU A 81 10.71 -0.47 -17.69
C GLU A 81 9.19 -0.69 -17.67
N ASN A 82 8.42 0.38 -17.93
CA ASN A 82 6.96 0.39 -18.08
C ASN A 82 6.09 0.00 -16.86
N ASN A 83 6.68 -0.31 -15.69
CA ASN A 83 5.92 -0.56 -14.46
C ASN A 83 5.96 0.67 -13.51
N PHE A 84 4.82 1.37 -13.42
CA PHE A 84 4.64 2.53 -12.55
C PHE A 84 3.94 2.21 -11.23
N TRP A 85 3.64 0.94 -10.95
CA TRP A 85 3.10 0.53 -9.65
C TRP A 85 4.18 0.56 -8.58
N ARG A 86 3.87 1.21 -7.46
CA ARG A 86 4.70 1.25 -6.26
C ARG A 86 3.90 0.72 -5.08
N VAL A 87 4.57 0.07 -4.14
CA VAL A 87 3.97 -0.24 -2.84
C VAL A 87 3.57 1.07 -2.17
N HIS A 88 2.35 1.09 -1.64
CA HIS A 88 1.89 2.13 -0.73
C HIS A 88 2.04 1.60 0.71
N GLY A 89 1.47 0.43 1.02
CA GLY A 89 1.74 -0.26 2.29
C GLY A 89 0.99 -1.57 2.52
N ILE A 90 1.12 -2.09 3.75
CA ILE A 90 0.46 -3.32 4.23
C ILE A 90 -0.37 -2.98 5.46
N TRP A 91 -1.68 -3.05 5.35
CA TRP A 91 -2.57 -2.46 6.36
C TRP A 91 -3.46 -3.53 6.99
N PRO A 92 -3.17 -3.94 8.24
CA PRO A 92 -4.17 -4.56 9.09
C PRO A 92 -5.40 -3.67 9.16
N THR A 93 -6.53 -4.19 8.69
CA THR A 93 -7.75 -3.41 8.52
C THR A 93 -8.94 -4.17 9.08
N LYS A 94 -9.80 -3.47 9.81
CA LYS A 94 -11.17 -3.91 10.08
C LYS A 94 -12.05 -3.43 8.93
N VAL A 95 -12.66 -4.37 8.22
CA VAL A 95 -13.59 -4.06 7.12
C VAL A 95 -14.62 -3.02 7.56
N GLY A 96 -14.84 -2.01 6.70
CA GLY A 96 -15.70 -0.87 7.00
C GLY A 96 -15.00 0.28 7.75
N THR A 97 -13.70 0.17 8.03
CA THR A 97 -12.91 1.21 8.72
C THR A 97 -11.62 1.54 7.96
N MET A 98 -10.90 2.58 8.42
CA MET A 98 -9.60 3.01 7.88
C MET A 98 -8.40 2.53 8.72
N GLY A 99 -8.61 1.56 9.61
CA GLY A 99 -7.59 1.13 10.56
C GLY A 99 -7.86 -0.28 11.09
N PRO A 100 -7.18 -0.69 12.17
CA PRO A 100 -6.57 0.16 13.19
C PRO A 100 -5.26 0.84 12.75
N ASN A 101 -4.83 1.86 13.50
CA ASN A 101 -3.60 2.63 13.25
C ASN A 101 -2.90 2.91 14.58
N TYR A 102 -1.57 2.94 14.59
CA TYR A 102 -0.75 3.24 15.77
C TYR A 102 -1.12 2.33 16.96
N CYS A 103 -1.03 1.03 16.74
CA CYS A 103 -1.52 0.01 17.66
C CYS A 103 -0.61 -0.19 18.87
N GLU A 104 0.70 -0.20 18.61
CA GLU A 104 1.74 -0.41 19.62
C GLU A 104 2.86 0.62 19.42
N TYR A 105 3.62 0.87 20.49
CA TYR A 105 4.84 1.67 20.36
C TYR A 105 5.93 0.83 19.69
N VAL A 106 6.31 1.24 18.48
CA VAL A 106 7.41 0.64 17.71
C VAL A 106 8.35 1.73 17.25
N GLU A 107 9.64 1.40 17.19
CA GLU A 107 10.68 2.26 16.63
C GLU A 107 10.97 1.88 15.18
N PHE A 108 11.53 2.82 14.42
CA PHE A 108 12.00 2.60 13.06
C PHE A 108 13.52 2.75 13.02
N ASP A 109 14.22 1.72 12.54
CA ASP A 109 15.67 1.72 12.32
C ASP A 109 15.98 1.66 10.82
N VAL A 110 16.37 2.81 10.25
CA VAL A 110 16.77 2.93 8.85
C VAL A 110 17.83 1.90 8.40
N LYS A 111 18.65 1.34 9.31
CA LYS A 111 19.61 0.29 8.97
C LYS A 111 18.94 -1.02 8.56
N ILE A 112 17.68 -1.26 8.93
CA ILE A 112 16.87 -2.38 8.44
C ILE A 112 16.69 -2.27 6.93
N ALA A 113 16.30 -1.09 6.42
CA ALA A 113 16.19 -0.85 4.97
C ALA A 113 17.52 -1.08 4.25
N ASN A 114 18.65 -0.68 4.85
CA ASN A 114 19.98 -0.96 4.28
C ASN A 114 20.25 -2.48 4.18
N ARG A 115 19.90 -3.26 5.21
CA ARG A 115 20.02 -4.72 5.21
C ARG A 115 19.13 -5.40 4.17
N LEU A 116 17.99 -4.80 3.83
CA LEU A 116 17.05 -5.27 2.81
C LEU A 116 17.44 -4.86 1.38
N GLY A 117 18.55 -4.14 1.19
CA GLY A 117 18.91 -3.58 -0.11
C GLY A 117 18.11 -2.33 -0.41
N LYS A 118 18.40 -1.25 0.34
CA LYS A 118 17.71 0.04 0.29
C LYS A 118 17.42 0.55 -1.12
N HIS A 119 18.37 0.46 -2.04
CA HIS A 119 18.17 0.91 -3.42
C HIS A 119 17.05 0.18 -4.16
N TYR A 120 16.86 -1.12 -3.90
CA TYR A 120 15.74 -1.85 -4.48
C TYR A 120 14.43 -1.43 -3.82
N LEU A 121 14.42 -1.26 -2.49
CA LEU A 121 13.26 -0.76 -1.77
C LEU A 121 12.84 0.65 -2.25
N GLU A 122 13.79 1.56 -2.50
CA GLU A 122 13.55 2.89 -3.10
C GLU A 122 12.96 2.82 -4.51
N ARG A 123 13.19 1.74 -5.26
CA ARG A 123 12.58 1.57 -6.58
C ARG A 123 11.13 1.14 -6.50
N ILE A 124 10.77 0.29 -5.54
CA ILE A 124 9.46 -0.35 -5.49
C ILE A 124 8.51 0.29 -4.46
N TRP A 125 9.03 0.90 -3.39
CA TRP A 125 8.28 1.49 -2.29
C TRP A 125 8.87 2.86 -1.96
N THR A 126 8.45 3.90 -2.67
CA THR A 126 9.01 5.26 -2.51
C THR A 126 7.91 6.30 -2.52
N HIS A 127 8.21 7.46 -1.93
CA HIS A 127 7.45 8.66 -2.22
C HIS A 127 7.53 8.96 -3.71
N ILE A 128 6.37 9.22 -4.29
CA ILE A 128 6.26 9.65 -5.70
C ILE A 128 6.47 11.14 -5.79
N ASP A 129 6.15 11.92 -4.75
CA ASP A 129 6.58 13.32 -4.69
C ASP A 129 8.09 13.39 -4.47
N ALA A 130 8.74 14.35 -5.12
CA ALA A 130 10.19 14.54 -5.01
C ALA A 130 10.61 15.27 -3.72
N LYS A 131 9.66 15.60 -2.84
CA LYS A 131 9.92 16.41 -1.65
C LYS A 131 10.38 15.56 -0.48
N ASN A 132 9.87 14.33 -0.37
CA ASN A 132 10.10 13.46 0.77
C ASN A 132 11.07 12.31 0.47
N LYS A 133 11.87 11.94 1.47
CA LYS A 133 12.75 10.76 1.40
C LYS A 133 11.95 9.48 1.62
N SER A 134 12.23 8.42 0.87
CA SER A 134 11.57 7.11 0.99
C SER A 134 11.62 6.55 2.42
N GLU A 135 12.68 6.85 3.18
CA GLU A 135 12.80 6.50 4.60
C GLU A 135 11.64 7.01 5.46
N ASN A 136 11.14 8.23 5.17
CA ASN A 136 9.98 8.77 5.88
C ASN A 136 8.72 7.96 5.57
N LEU A 137 8.55 7.50 4.31
CA LEU A 137 7.41 6.64 3.95
C LEU A 137 7.46 5.34 4.75
N TRP A 138 8.60 4.64 4.74
CA TRP A 138 8.74 3.36 5.44
C TRP A 138 8.55 3.51 6.93
N LYS A 139 9.07 4.60 7.51
CA LYS A 139 8.84 4.94 8.91
C LYS A 139 7.37 5.14 9.22
N ASP A 140 6.68 5.96 8.42
CA ASP A 140 5.26 6.27 8.64
C ASP A 140 4.39 5.01 8.48
N GLU A 141 4.65 4.19 7.45
CA GLU A 141 3.96 2.92 7.21
C GLU A 141 4.22 1.90 8.33
N TRP A 142 5.47 1.76 8.78
CA TRP A 142 5.81 0.85 9.88
C TRP A 142 5.17 1.27 11.20
N ILE A 143 5.32 2.55 11.58
CA ILE A 143 4.79 3.05 12.86
C ILE A 143 3.25 3.04 12.86
N LYS A 144 2.62 3.44 11.76
CA LYS A 144 1.17 3.56 11.67
C LYS A 144 0.47 2.22 11.46
N HIS A 145 0.96 1.41 10.51
CA HIS A 145 0.27 0.20 10.06
C HIS A 145 1.00 -1.07 10.53
N GLY A 146 2.33 -1.10 10.43
CA GLY A 146 3.14 -2.23 10.89
C GLY A 146 3.03 -2.53 12.39
N SER A 147 2.89 -1.50 13.22
CA SER A 147 2.62 -1.63 14.67
C SER A 147 1.35 -2.43 14.99
N CYS A 148 0.44 -2.59 14.03
CA CYS A 148 -0.79 -3.36 14.16
C CYS A 148 -0.68 -4.81 13.69
N SER A 149 0.51 -5.25 13.25
CA SER A 149 0.72 -6.58 12.65
C SER A 149 1.71 -7.46 13.43
N LEU A 150 2.06 -7.06 14.66
CA LEU A 150 3.11 -7.70 15.46
C LEU A 150 2.84 -9.19 15.77
N GLU A 151 1.56 -9.59 15.76
CA GLU A 151 1.11 -10.96 15.99
C GLU A 151 1.17 -11.87 14.75
N ILE A 152 1.36 -11.31 13.56
CA ILE A 152 1.52 -12.06 12.31
C ILE A 152 3.01 -12.36 12.14
N GLU A 153 3.39 -13.64 12.13
CA GLU A 153 4.80 -14.04 12.12
C GLU A 153 5.60 -13.36 10.99
N ASP A 154 5.05 -13.28 9.79
CA ASP A 154 5.69 -12.67 8.61
C ASP A 154 5.70 -11.14 8.60
N LEU A 155 5.05 -10.49 9.57
CA LEU A 155 5.00 -9.02 9.72
C LEU A 155 5.44 -8.56 11.12
N SER A 156 5.92 -9.49 11.95
CA SER A 156 6.04 -9.32 13.40
C SER A 156 7.10 -8.31 13.87
N ASN A 157 7.85 -7.71 12.94
CA ASN A 157 8.86 -6.68 13.18
C ASN A 157 9.15 -5.89 11.89
N GLU A 158 9.88 -4.79 12.01
CA GLU A 158 10.19 -3.88 10.89
C GLU A 158 10.81 -4.60 9.68
N TYR A 159 11.81 -5.46 9.91
CA TYR A 159 12.48 -6.20 8.83
C TYR A 159 11.48 -7.05 8.07
N LYS A 160 10.70 -7.85 8.81
CA LYS A 160 9.71 -8.76 8.23
C LYS A 160 8.61 -8.00 7.49
N TYR A 161 8.11 -6.91 8.07
CA TYR A 161 7.10 -6.05 7.44
C TYR A 161 7.57 -5.47 6.10
N LEU A 162 8.75 -4.83 6.07
CA LEU A 162 9.29 -4.27 4.83
C LEU A 162 9.63 -5.37 3.81
N TYR A 163 10.25 -6.47 4.25
CA TYR A 163 10.58 -7.61 3.41
C TYR A 163 9.34 -8.25 2.78
N GLN A 164 8.26 -8.39 3.55
CA GLN A 164 7.01 -8.95 3.05
C GLN A 164 6.35 -8.03 2.02
N GLY A 165 6.45 -6.70 2.18
CA GLY A 165 6.04 -5.74 1.15
C GLY A 165 6.83 -5.89 -0.15
N MET A 166 8.13 -6.15 -0.06
CA MET A 166 8.96 -6.46 -1.24
C MET A 166 8.48 -7.76 -1.93
N LYS A 167 8.31 -8.84 -1.16
CA LYS A 167 7.82 -10.12 -1.68
C LYS A 167 6.46 -10.00 -2.36
N TRP A 168 5.51 -9.29 -1.74
CA TRP A 168 4.18 -9.11 -2.30
C TRP A 168 4.16 -8.21 -3.53
N TRP A 169 5.06 -7.23 -3.63
CA TRP A 169 5.23 -6.46 -4.87
C TRP A 169 5.71 -7.33 -6.03
N GLU A 170 6.64 -8.26 -5.77
CA GLU A 170 7.14 -9.21 -6.76
C GLU A 170 6.07 -10.25 -7.16
N GLN A 171 5.27 -10.70 -6.19
CA GLN A 171 4.23 -11.71 -6.41
C GLN A 171 2.99 -11.13 -7.11
N PHE A 172 2.52 -9.95 -6.69
CA PHE A 172 1.29 -9.33 -7.16
C PHE A 172 1.58 -8.22 -8.17
N GLN A 173 2.10 -8.61 -9.33
CA GLN A 173 2.50 -7.68 -10.39
C GLN A 173 1.28 -7.10 -11.13
N LEU A 174 0.64 -6.08 -10.56
CA LEU A 174 -0.55 -5.43 -11.14
C LEU A 174 -0.33 -4.99 -12.59
N TYR A 175 0.87 -4.52 -12.95
CA TYR A 175 1.20 -4.20 -14.34
C TYR A 175 0.99 -5.39 -15.28
N ARG A 176 1.45 -6.59 -14.90
CA ARG A 176 1.33 -7.80 -15.74
C ARG A 176 -0.12 -8.28 -15.80
N ILE A 177 -0.82 -8.31 -14.66
CA ILE A 177 -2.24 -8.68 -14.60
C ILE A 177 -3.08 -7.81 -15.54
N LEU A 178 -2.88 -6.49 -15.49
CA LEU A 178 -3.58 -5.54 -16.37
C LEU A 178 -3.15 -5.72 -17.82
N ASN A 179 -1.84 -5.79 -18.08
CA ASN A 179 -1.29 -5.91 -19.44
C ASN A 179 -1.76 -7.20 -20.14
N ASP A 180 -1.72 -8.33 -19.46
CA ASP A 180 -2.14 -9.64 -19.98
C ASP A 180 -3.65 -9.66 -20.28
N SER A 181 -4.41 -8.78 -19.64
CA SER A 181 -5.84 -8.55 -19.88
C SER A 181 -6.11 -7.49 -20.95
N GLY A 182 -5.08 -6.99 -21.64
CA GLY A 182 -5.19 -5.94 -22.66
C GLY A 182 -5.41 -4.53 -22.10
N ILE A 183 -5.27 -4.35 -20.78
CA ILE A 183 -5.33 -3.06 -20.10
C ILE A 183 -3.93 -2.46 -20.03
N VAL A 184 -3.70 -1.46 -20.88
CA VAL A 184 -2.39 -0.81 -21.05
C VAL A 184 -2.53 0.71 -20.88
N PRO A 185 -1.48 1.40 -20.40
CA PRO A 185 -1.49 2.86 -20.31
C PRO A 185 -1.83 3.54 -21.63
N GLY A 186 -2.51 4.69 -21.58
CA GLY A 186 -2.85 5.51 -22.75
C GLY A 186 -4.18 5.17 -23.45
N LYS A 187 -4.97 4.25 -22.91
CA LYS A 187 -6.33 3.92 -23.39
C LYS A 187 -7.39 4.26 -22.34
N GLU A 188 -8.65 4.18 -22.75
CA GLU A 188 -9.82 4.39 -21.87
C GLU A 188 -10.47 3.05 -21.54
N TYR A 189 -10.87 2.89 -20.27
CA TYR A 189 -11.47 1.66 -19.76
C TYR A 189 -12.64 2.02 -18.84
N THR A 190 -13.68 1.19 -18.82
CA THR A 190 -14.73 1.31 -17.80
C THR A 190 -14.25 0.64 -16.51
N LEU A 191 -14.75 1.06 -15.34
CA LEU A 191 -14.42 0.43 -14.07
C LEU A 191 -14.65 -1.10 -14.10
N GLY A 192 -15.72 -1.54 -14.76
CA GLY A 192 -16.03 -2.96 -14.93
C GLY A 192 -14.99 -3.74 -15.72
N ASN A 193 -14.25 -3.11 -16.64
CA ASN A 193 -13.17 -3.77 -17.35
C ASN A 193 -11.99 -4.12 -16.43
N ILE A 194 -11.78 -3.37 -15.34
CA ILE A 194 -10.62 -3.55 -14.44
C ILE A 194 -10.98 -4.41 -13.23
N THR A 195 -12.22 -4.32 -12.74
CA THR A 195 -12.63 -5.04 -11.53
C THR A 195 -13.09 -6.48 -11.78
N MET A 196 -13.21 -6.91 -13.04
CA MET A 196 -13.62 -8.27 -13.43
C MET A 196 -12.47 -9.12 -13.99
N LEU A 197 -11.21 -8.72 -13.72
CA LEU A 197 -10.01 -9.53 -13.98
C LEU A 197 -9.85 -10.59 -12.88
#